data_AF-A0A935YHU2-F1
#
_entry.id   AF-A0A935YHU2-F1
#
_cell.length_a   1.000
_cell.length_b   1.000
_cell.length_c   1.000
_cell.angle_alpha   90.00
_cell.angle_beta   90.00
_cell.angle_gamma   90.00
#
_symmetry.space_group_name_H-M   'P 1'
#
loop_
_entity.id
_entity.type
_entity.pdbx_description
1 polymer ?
#
loop_
_entity_poly.entity_id
_entity_poly.type
_entity_poly.pdbx_seq_one_letter_code
_entity_poly.pdbx_strand_id
1 'polypeptide(L)'
;MAGLTQALQQTALDYLFPTTGGTDYIAYSANGTSETANLARTAVGATGWASATAATPSVKANANVLTSAAASGAVTVTHACIYSASTDGTQRTDWQALGTSRTLAIGDKLEFAAAAFAITLD
;
A
#
# COMPACT_ATOMS: atom_id res chain seq x y z
N MET A 1 -21.41 -13.54 -15.01
CA MET A 1 -20.04 -13.84 -14.55
C MET A 1 -20.16 -14.34 -13.12
N ALA A 2 -19.49 -15.43 -12.75
CA ALA A 2 -19.49 -15.91 -11.36
C ALA A 2 -18.21 -15.40 -10.69
N GLY A 3 -18.35 -14.74 -9.53
CA GLY A 3 -17.23 -14.27 -8.71
C GLY A 3 -16.78 -15.30 -7.69
N LEU A 4 -15.68 -15.01 -6.99
CA LEU A 4 -15.27 -15.78 -5.82
C LEU A 4 -16.30 -15.62 -4.69
N THR A 5 -16.37 -16.59 -3.78
CA THR A 5 -17.21 -16.43 -2.59
C THR A 5 -16.59 -15.37 -1.67
N GLN A 6 -17.44 -14.64 -0.93
CA GLN A 6 -16.96 -13.64 0.03
C GLN A 6 -15.94 -14.22 1.04
N ALA A 7 -16.19 -15.44 1.53
CA ALA A 7 -15.27 -16.11 2.45
C ALA A 7 -13.89 -16.39 1.79
N LEU A 8 -13.87 -16.74 0.51
CA LEU A 8 -12.63 -16.96 -0.22
C LEU A 8 -11.89 -15.64 -0.48
N GLN A 9 -12.61 -14.56 -0.80
CA GLN A 9 -12.02 -13.23 -0.97
C GLN A 9 -11.35 -12.74 0.32
N GLN A 10 -12.05 -12.86 1.44
CA GLN A 10 -11.53 -12.52 2.76
C GLN A 10 -10.28 -13.36 3.10
N THR A 11 -10.36 -14.67 2.91
CA THR A 11 -9.23 -15.60 3.16
C THR A 11 -8.03 -15.27 2.27
N ALA A 12 -8.25 -14.94 1.01
CA ALA A 12 -7.18 -14.59 0.09
C ALA A 12 -6.48 -13.28 0.50
N LEU A 13 -7.24 -12.24 0.86
CA LEU A 13 -6.68 -10.98 1.36
C LEU A 13 -5.94 -11.16 2.69
N ASP A 14 -6.47 -11.98 3.60
CA ASP A 14 -5.81 -12.31 4.87
C ASP A 14 -4.55 -13.14 4.69
N TYR A 15 -4.52 -14.05 3.71
CA TYR A 15 -3.33 -14.82 3.36
C TYR A 15 -2.25 -13.96 2.70
N LEU A 16 -2.64 -13.12 1.74
CA LEU A 16 -1.69 -12.28 1.01
C LEU A 16 -1.12 -11.18 1.92
N PHE A 17 -1.96 -10.49 2.68
CA PHE A 17 -1.56 -9.37 3.52
C PHE A 17 -1.81 -9.72 5.00
N PRO A 18 -1.00 -10.57 5.63
CA PRO A 18 -1.32 -11.08 6.97
C PRO A 18 -1.36 -9.96 8.02
N THR A 19 -2.26 -10.10 9.01
CA THR A 19 -2.40 -9.14 10.12
C THR A 19 -1.26 -9.20 11.12
N THR A 20 -0.44 -10.26 11.08
CA THR A 20 0.77 -10.45 11.89
C THR A 20 1.88 -11.04 11.04
N GLY A 21 3.11 -10.57 11.22
CA GLY A 21 4.29 -11.13 10.54
C GLY A 21 4.45 -10.73 9.07
N GLY A 22 3.62 -9.80 8.58
CA GLY A 22 3.76 -9.24 7.23
C GLY A 22 5.03 -8.41 7.06
N THR A 23 5.59 -8.42 5.85
CA THR A 23 6.77 -7.64 5.46
C THR A 23 6.47 -6.76 4.26
N ASP A 24 5.24 -6.26 4.15
CA ASP A 24 4.82 -5.43 3.02
C ASP A 24 5.35 -4.01 3.12
N TYR A 25 5.56 -3.41 1.95
CA TYR A 25 6.05 -2.05 1.81
C TYR A 25 5.22 -1.28 0.79
N ILE A 26 4.97 -0.01 1.06
CA ILE A 26 4.35 0.93 0.11
C ILE A 26 5.46 1.56 -0.73
N ALA A 27 5.42 1.34 -2.04
CA ALA A 27 6.26 2.03 -3.01
C ALA A 27 5.51 3.22 -3.63
N TYR A 28 6.26 4.19 -4.13
CA TYR A 28 5.73 5.47 -4.59
C TYR A 28 6.11 5.74 -6.04
N SER A 29 5.24 6.41 -6.78
CA SER A 29 5.48 6.75 -8.17
C SER A 29 4.99 8.16 -8.51
N ALA A 30 5.72 8.80 -9.42
CA ALA A 30 5.34 10.09 -9.99
C ALA A 30 4.52 9.95 -11.29
N ASN A 31 4.53 8.77 -11.92
CA ASN A 31 3.95 8.54 -13.25
C ASN A 31 2.96 7.35 -13.31
N GLY A 32 2.85 6.56 -12.25
CA GLY A 32 1.96 5.39 -12.19
C GLY A 32 2.47 4.16 -12.95
N THR A 33 3.74 4.15 -13.38
CA THR A 33 4.33 3.03 -14.13
C THR A 33 5.63 2.52 -13.52
N SER A 34 6.38 3.38 -12.82
CA SER A 34 7.66 3.02 -12.20
C SER A 34 7.84 3.69 -10.85
N GLU A 35 8.57 3.03 -9.96
CA GLU A 35 8.93 3.58 -8.65
C GLU A 35 9.82 4.83 -8.78
N THR A 36 9.63 5.82 -7.91
CA THR A 36 10.50 6.98 -7.81
C THR A 36 11.76 6.68 -7.00
N ALA A 37 12.91 7.15 -7.46
CA ALA A 37 14.17 7.04 -6.70
C ALA A 37 14.27 8.05 -5.54
N ASN A 38 13.36 9.03 -5.47
CA ASN A 38 13.44 10.14 -4.52
C ASN A 38 12.75 9.87 -3.18
N LEU A 39 12.13 8.70 -2.99
CA LEU A 39 11.45 8.33 -1.75
C LEU A 39 11.57 6.83 -1.52
N ALA A 40 12.14 6.43 -0.39
CA ALA A 40 12.23 5.02 -0.03
C ALA A 40 10.85 4.42 0.29
N ARG A 41 10.70 3.12 0.05
CA ARG A 41 9.46 2.40 0.39
C ARG A 41 9.17 2.48 1.88
N THR A 42 7.89 2.61 2.22
CA THR A 42 7.43 2.68 3.62
C THR A 42 6.99 1.31 4.10
N ALA A 43 7.58 0.83 5.20
CA ALA A 43 7.15 -0.42 5.81
C ALA A 43 5.71 -0.29 6.32
N VAL A 44 4.86 -1.26 5.98
CA VAL A 44 3.53 -1.40 6.59
C VAL A 44 3.69 -1.96 8.01
N GLY A 45 4.67 -2.86 8.19
CA GLY A 45 5.02 -3.46 9.47
C GLY A 45 4.22 -4.72 9.77
N ALA A 46 4.71 -5.51 10.74
CA ALA A 46 4.18 -6.83 11.04
C ALA A 46 2.70 -6.83 11.42
N THR A 47 2.21 -5.76 12.06
CA THR A 47 0.82 -5.55 12.47
C THR A 47 0.14 -4.40 11.72
N GLY A 48 0.64 -4.09 10.53
CA GLY A 48 0.23 -2.92 9.76
C GLY A 48 -1.06 -3.09 8.96
N TRP A 49 -1.60 -4.31 8.85
CA TRP A 49 -2.85 -4.58 8.14
C TRP A 49 -3.98 -4.95 9.12
N ALA A 50 -5.15 -4.36 8.91
CA ALA A 50 -6.39 -4.79 9.57
C ALA A 50 -6.93 -6.06 8.92
N SER A 51 -7.73 -6.86 9.63
CA SER A 51 -8.43 -8.00 9.04
C SER A 51 -9.28 -7.60 7.84
N ALA A 52 -9.35 -8.47 6.82
CA ALA A 52 -10.19 -8.23 5.66
C ALA A 52 -11.68 -8.21 6.06
N THR A 53 -12.47 -7.33 5.44
CA THR A 53 -13.90 -7.20 5.74
C THR A 53 -14.69 -8.40 5.20
N ALA A 54 -15.70 -8.84 5.98
CA ALA A 54 -16.74 -9.75 5.52
C ALA A 54 -17.83 -8.97 4.75
N ALA A 55 -17.43 -8.34 3.65
CA ALA A 55 -18.29 -7.54 2.79
C ALA A 55 -17.99 -7.83 1.32
N THR A 56 -18.83 -7.31 0.42
CA THR A 56 -18.61 -7.38 -1.04
C THR A 56 -18.56 -5.96 -1.59
N PRO A 57 -17.39 -5.49 -2.08
CA PRO A 57 -16.10 -6.20 -2.12
C PRO A 57 -15.48 -6.43 -0.74
N SER A 58 -14.62 -7.45 -0.60
CA SER A 58 -13.81 -7.60 0.61
C SER A 58 -12.69 -6.57 0.58
N VAL A 59 -12.46 -5.91 1.72
CA VAL A 59 -11.54 -4.79 1.84
C VAL A 59 -10.51 -5.09 2.93
N LYS A 60 -9.25 -4.88 2.60
CA LYS A 60 -8.11 -4.88 3.53
C LYS A 60 -7.54 -3.47 3.59
N ALA A 61 -7.23 -2.95 4.77
CA ALA A 61 -6.65 -1.62 4.88
C ALA A 61 -5.55 -1.54 5.93
N ASN A 62 -4.68 -0.53 5.83
CA ASN A 62 -3.65 -0.31 6.83
C ASN A 62 -4.27 0.00 8.20
N ALA A 63 -3.85 -0.72 9.24
CA ALA A 63 -4.38 -0.56 10.59
C ALA A 63 -3.85 0.69 11.30
N ASN A 64 -2.62 1.10 10.97
CA ASN A 64 -1.91 2.18 11.65
C ASN A 64 -1.61 3.33 10.68
N VAL A 65 -1.29 4.49 11.25
CA VAL A 65 -0.69 5.58 10.49
C VAL A 65 0.67 5.10 9.96
N LEU A 66 0.93 5.34 8.67
CA LEU A 66 2.19 4.98 8.02
C LEU A 66 2.90 6.25 7.57
N THR A 67 4.09 6.49 8.10
CA THR A 67 4.91 7.65 7.77
C THR A 67 6.11 7.23 6.95
N SER A 68 6.35 7.88 5.81
CA SER A 68 7.49 7.59 4.96
C SER A 68 8.81 8.06 5.55
N ALA A 69 9.90 7.54 4.99
CA ALA A 69 11.19 8.21 5.12
C ALA A 69 11.14 9.63 4.53
N ALA A 70 12.11 10.47 4.90
CA ALA A 70 12.25 11.78 4.28
C ALA A 70 12.62 11.63 2.80
N ALA A 71 12.04 12.46 1.93
CA ALA A 71 12.36 12.48 0.52
C ALA A 71 13.82 12.91 0.32
N SER A 72 14.54 12.18 -0.54
CA SER A 72 15.94 12.47 -0.91
C SER A 72 16.06 13.46 -2.06
N GLY A 73 14.94 13.72 -2.76
CA GLY A 73 14.85 14.64 -3.90
C GLY A 73 13.45 15.23 -4.00
N ALA A 74 13.30 16.33 -4.74
CA ALA A 74 11.98 16.89 -5.03
C ALA A 74 11.19 15.89 -5.91
N VAL A 75 9.94 15.61 -5.54
CA VAL A 75 9.08 14.67 -6.27
C VAL A 75 7.62 15.01 -6.05
N THR A 76 6.80 14.85 -7.10
CA THR A 76 5.33 14.83 -6.94
C THR A 76 4.87 13.38 -6.99
N VAL A 77 4.46 12.84 -5.85
CA VAL A 77 3.93 11.48 -5.74
C VAL A 77 2.47 11.51 -6.16
N THR A 78 2.15 10.71 -7.18
CA THR A 78 0.82 10.63 -7.79
C THR A 78 0.20 9.25 -7.61
N HIS A 79 1.02 8.21 -7.45
CA HIS A 79 0.57 6.82 -7.29
C HIS A 79 1.34 6.10 -6.19
N ALA A 80 0.75 5.03 -5.68
CA ALA A 80 1.40 4.11 -4.77
C ALA A 80 0.97 2.66 -5.06
N CYS A 81 1.82 1.69 -4.71
CA CYS A 81 1.51 0.26 -4.78
C CYS A 81 2.20 -0.48 -3.63
N ILE A 82 1.89 -1.78 -3.48
CA ILE A 82 2.50 -2.62 -2.46
C ILE A 82 3.58 -3.51 -3.07
N TYR A 83 4.69 -3.65 -2.35
CA TYR A 83 5.81 -4.54 -2.64
C TYR A 83 6.08 -5.49 -1.46
N SER A 84 6.62 -6.67 -1.75
CA SER A 84 6.92 -7.68 -0.72
C SER A 84 8.19 -7.44 0.10
N ALA A 85 9.01 -6.44 -0.27
CA ALA A 85 10.27 -6.12 0.40
C ALA A 85 10.67 -4.64 0.22
N SER A 86 11.59 -4.17 1.07
CA SER A 86 12.13 -2.80 1.05
C SER A 86 12.93 -2.48 -0.22
N THR A 87 13.58 -3.49 -0.81
CA THR A 87 14.31 -3.44 -2.08
C THR A 87 14.12 -4.76 -2.84
N ASP A 88 14.16 -4.74 -4.18
CA ASP A 88 14.08 -5.90 -5.08
C ASP A 88 12.88 -6.86 -4.91
N GLY A 89 11.90 -6.50 -4.06
CA GLY A 89 10.68 -7.29 -3.86
C GLY A 89 9.79 -7.34 -5.09
N THR A 90 8.81 -8.24 -5.07
CA THR A 90 7.78 -8.35 -6.10
C THR A 90 6.66 -7.35 -5.84
N GLN A 91 6.20 -6.68 -6.90
CA GLN A 91 5.01 -5.84 -6.86
C GLN A 91 3.78 -6.71 -6.62
N ARG A 92 3.01 -6.40 -5.58
CA ARG A 92 1.85 -7.18 -5.12
C ARG A 92 0.51 -6.59 -5.55
N THR A 93 0.47 -5.29 -5.83
CA THR A 93 -0.70 -4.59 -6.35
C THR A 93 -0.29 -3.69 -7.51
N ASP A 94 -1.22 -3.39 -8.41
CA ASP A 94 -0.99 -2.36 -9.42
C ASP A 94 -0.77 -0.98 -8.80
N TRP A 95 -0.21 -0.06 -9.59
CA TRP A 95 -0.12 1.34 -9.22
C TRP A 95 -1.51 1.95 -9.10
N GLN A 96 -1.85 2.39 -7.89
CA GLN A 96 -3.11 3.07 -7.62
C GLN A 96 -2.88 4.57 -7.47
N ALA A 97 -3.70 5.37 -8.15
CA ALA A 97 -3.63 6.82 -8.05
C ALA A 97 -4.02 7.27 -6.64
N LEU A 98 -3.26 8.23 -6.11
CA LEU A 98 -3.62 8.89 -4.87
C LEU A 98 -4.80 9.84 -5.12
N GLY A 99 -5.76 9.89 -4.19
CA GLY A 99 -6.88 10.84 -4.27
C GLY A 99 -6.44 12.32 -4.32
N THR A 100 -5.21 12.60 -3.87
CA THR A 100 -4.56 13.90 -4.08
C THR A 100 -3.07 13.68 -4.26
N SER A 101 -2.51 14.18 -5.37
CA SER A 101 -1.07 14.15 -5.59
C SER A 101 -0.35 15.03 -4.57
N ARG A 102 0.83 14.61 -4.13
CA ARG A 102 1.60 15.31 -3.09
C ARG A 102 2.98 15.65 -3.61
N THR A 103 3.28 16.95 -3.69
CA THR A 103 4.62 17.46 -3.97
C THR A 103 5.41 17.52 -2.68
N LEU A 104 6.59 16.90 -2.70
CA LEU A 104 7.54 16.85 -1.60
C LEU A 104 8.82 17.58 -2.01
N ALA A 105 9.33 18.41 -1.13
CA ALA A 105 10.71 18.87 -1.16
C ALA A 105 11.64 17.87 -0.44
N ILE A 106 12.95 18.08 -0.56
CA ILE A 106 13.93 17.29 0.18
C ILE A 106 13.68 17.45 1.68
N GLY A 107 13.62 16.35 2.41
CA GLY A 107 13.35 16.34 3.84
C GLY A 107 11.87 16.13 4.21
N ASP A 108 10.94 16.37 3.27
CA ASP A 108 9.51 16.18 3.52
C ASP A 108 9.16 14.69 3.63
N LYS A 109 8.06 14.40 4.32
CA LYS A 109 7.52 13.05 4.49
C LYS A 109 6.08 12.97 4.01
N LEU A 110 5.68 11.79 3.58
CA LEU A 110 4.28 11.43 3.37
C LEU A 110 3.74 10.69 4.58
N GLU A 111 2.47 10.90 4.85
CA GLU A 111 1.72 10.17 5.85
C GLU A 111 0.43 9.62 5.25
N PHE A 112 0.19 8.34 5.48
CA PHE A 112 -1.10 7.70 5.27
C PHE A 112 -1.77 7.55 6.62
N ALA A 113 -2.94 8.17 6.78
CA ALA A 113 -3.78 7.90 7.94
C ALA A 113 -4.16 6.41 8.00
N ALA A 114 -4.53 5.93 9.19
CA ALA A 114 -5.12 4.61 9.32
C ALA A 114 -6.34 4.46 8.39
N ALA A 115 -6.49 3.28 7.80
CA ALA A 115 -7.51 2.92 6.82
C ALA A 115 -7.49 3.72 5.50
N ALA A 116 -6.52 4.60 5.26
CA ALA A 116 -6.45 5.40 4.02
C ALA A 116 -5.90 4.61 2.82
N PHE A 117 -5.14 3.53 3.06
CA PHE A 117 -4.60 2.66 2.02
C PHE A 117 -5.37 1.34 2.03
N ALA A 118 -6.29 1.19 1.07
CA ALA A 118 -7.18 0.04 0.97
C ALA A 118 -6.91 -0.82 -0.26
N ILE A 119 -7.03 -2.13 -0.10
CA ILE A 119 -6.94 -3.16 -1.14
C ILE A 119 -8.29 -3.85 -1.18
N THR A 120 -8.86 -3.98 -2.37
CA THR A 120 -10.17 -4.60 -2.58
C THR A 120 -10.04 -5.86 -3.42
N LEU A 121 -10.87 -6.85 -3.13
CA LEU A 121 -11.03 -8.05 -3.96
C LEU A 121 -12.54 -8.29 -4.17
N ASP A 122 -12.97 -8.38 -5.43
CA ASP A 122 -14.36 -8.52 -5.86
C ASP A 122 -14.65 -9.77 -6.72
#